data_AF-A0A1C4V6Y3-F1
#
_entry.id   AF-A0A1C4V6Y3-F1
#
_cell.length_a   1.000
_cell.length_b   1.000
_cell.length_c   1.000
_cell.angle_alpha   90.00
_cell.angle_beta   90.00
_cell.angle_gamma   90.00
#
_symmetry.space_group_name_H-M   'P 1'
#
loop_
_entity.id
_entity.type
_entity.pdbx_description
1 polymer ?
#
loop_
_entity_poly.entity_id
_entity_poly.type
_entity_poly.pdbx_seq_one_letter_code
_entity_poly.pdbx_strand_id
1 'polypeptide(L)'
;MTAPAPGRVRPSGEQLIKIWFKFVPREGWLPYDTEGLWALAVGPDTARICNVPFLQDGVAEGDVVRFTTTPDGLRWATGRVEASGNCTVRVLPKPRGPLGPSAQAVFDRLAPFGLGGEPFSKELPLVALTVPASADLSSVKAALLRGEAEGWWTFEVGCATDEWKAA
;
A
#
# COMPACT_ATOMS: atom_id res chain seq x y z
N MET A 1 -10.64 4.95 -19.19
CA MET A 1 -11.18 3.86 -18.36
C MET A 1 -10.28 2.65 -18.56
N THR A 2 -9.28 2.47 -17.70
CA THR A 2 -8.30 1.39 -17.80
C THR A 2 -8.84 0.17 -17.05
N ALA A 3 -8.84 -0.98 -17.73
CA ALA A 3 -9.31 -2.24 -17.17
C ALA A 3 -8.42 -2.71 -16.01
N PRO A 4 -8.98 -3.36 -14.97
CA PRO A 4 -8.18 -3.95 -13.90
C PRO A 4 -7.42 -5.19 -14.41
N ALA A 5 -6.24 -5.43 -13.83
CA ALA A 5 -5.39 -6.58 -14.11
C ALA A 5 -6.14 -7.93 -13.95
N PRO A 6 -5.82 -8.96 -14.77
CA PRO A 6 -6.52 -10.24 -14.74
C PRO A 6 -6.11 -11.06 -13.52
N GLY A 7 -7.08 -11.52 -12.73
CA GLY A 7 -6.86 -12.56 -11.71
C GLY A 7 -7.62 -12.43 -10.39
N ARG A 8 -8.23 -11.29 -10.06
CA ARG A 8 -9.08 -11.19 -8.86
C ARG A 8 -10.51 -11.64 -9.19
N VAL A 9 -10.87 -12.86 -8.78
CA VAL A 9 -12.29 -13.25 -8.66
C VAL A 9 -12.89 -12.38 -7.56
N ARG A 10 -13.72 -11.40 -7.93
CA ARG A 10 -14.57 -10.70 -6.95
C ARG A 10 -15.68 -11.67 -6.56
N PRO A 11 -15.87 -12.02 -5.27
CA PRO A 11 -17.09 -12.69 -4.84
C PRO A 11 -18.29 -11.82 -5.24
N SER A 12 -19.20 -12.37 -6.03
CA SER A 12 -20.42 -11.66 -6.42
C SER A 12 -21.29 -11.42 -5.18
N GLY A 13 -21.45 -10.16 -4.77
CA GLY A 13 -22.36 -9.75 -3.69
C GLY A 13 -21.71 -8.93 -2.57
N GLU A 14 -20.38 -8.89 -2.49
CA GLU A 14 -19.69 -8.09 -1.48
C GLU A 14 -19.49 -6.65 -1.97
N GLN A 15 -20.28 -5.73 -1.42
CA GLN A 15 -20.15 -4.30 -1.72
C GLN A 15 -18.92 -3.75 -1.00
N LEU A 16 -17.89 -3.39 -1.77
CA LEU A 16 -16.74 -2.65 -1.24
C LEU A 16 -17.22 -1.31 -0.67
N ILE A 17 -16.79 -1.02 0.56
CA ILE A 17 -16.99 0.26 1.20
C ILE A 17 -15.69 1.07 1.18
N LYS A 18 -15.82 2.39 1.17
CA LYS A 18 -14.69 3.30 1.30
C LYS A 18 -14.46 3.61 2.78
N ILE A 19 -13.24 3.40 3.27
CA ILE A 19 -12.78 3.80 4.60
C ILE A 19 -11.76 4.92 4.44
N TRP A 20 -12.03 6.05 5.09
CA TRP A 20 -11.19 7.23 5.07
C TRP A 20 -10.26 7.25 6.27
N PHE A 21 -9.01 7.57 6.01
CA PHE A 21 -7.98 7.84 7.00
C PHE A 21 -7.67 9.31 6.99
N LYS A 22 -7.40 9.87 8.18
CA LYS A 22 -6.96 11.24 8.36
C LYS A 22 -5.62 11.25 9.07
N PHE A 23 -4.69 12.03 8.57
CA PHE A 23 -3.33 12.14 9.08
C PHE A 23 -2.79 13.55 8.87
N VAL A 24 -1.68 13.87 9.53
CA VAL A 24 -0.99 15.14 9.33
C VAL A 24 -0.10 15.01 8.10
N PRO A 25 -0.22 15.88 7.07
CA PRO A 25 0.67 15.87 5.92
C PRO A 25 2.13 16.00 6.37
N ARG A 26 3.01 15.22 5.74
CA ARG A 26 4.47 15.30 5.97
C ARG A 26 5.04 16.49 5.22
N GLU A 27 5.91 17.26 5.88
CA GLU A 27 6.66 18.33 5.22
C GLU A 27 7.50 17.76 4.05
N GLY A 28 7.48 18.43 2.91
CA GLY A 28 8.23 18.01 1.72
C GLY A 28 7.69 16.76 1.01
N TRP A 29 6.49 16.29 1.37
CA TRP A 29 5.82 15.15 0.75
C TRP A 29 4.55 15.57 -0.01
N LEU A 30 3.68 14.61 -0.32
CA LEU A 30 2.37 14.88 -0.92
C LEU A 30 1.48 15.71 0.04
N PRO A 31 0.74 16.72 -0.46
CA PRO A 31 0.02 17.69 0.38
C PRO A 31 -1.32 17.18 0.91
N TYR A 32 -1.59 15.87 0.82
CA TYR A 32 -2.85 15.28 1.23
C TYR A 32 -2.85 14.99 2.74
N ASP A 33 -3.98 15.26 3.38
CA ASP A 33 -4.24 14.99 4.80
C ASP A 33 -5.18 13.80 5.01
N THR A 34 -5.63 13.20 3.90
CA THR A 34 -6.59 12.11 3.88
C THR A 34 -6.26 11.08 2.80
N GLU A 35 -6.62 9.83 3.06
CA GLU A 35 -6.56 8.74 2.09
C GLU A 35 -7.80 7.86 2.21
N GLY A 36 -8.37 7.48 1.07
CA GLY A 36 -9.55 6.62 1.02
C GLY A 36 -9.22 5.23 0.49
N LEU A 37 -9.24 4.22 1.36
CA LEU A 37 -8.99 2.82 1.02
C LEU A 37 -10.30 2.04 0.80
N TRP A 38 -10.28 1.09 -0.12
CA TRP A 38 -11.37 0.14 -0.32
C TRP A 38 -11.29 -0.96 0.74
N ALA A 39 -12.43 -1.36 1.26
CA ALA A 39 -12.52 -2.37 2.31
C ALA A 39 -13.79 -3.21 2.18
N LEU A 40 -13.75 -4.40 2.78
CA LEU A 40 -14.90 -5.26 2.99
C LEU A 40 -15.37 -5.14 4.43
N ALA A 41 -16.66 -4.87 4.65
CA ALA A 41 -17.21 -4.88 6.00
C ALA A 41 -17.11 -6.31 6.59
N VAL A 42 -16.52 -6.44 7.77
CA VAL A 42 -16.39 -7.71 8.50
C VAL A 42 -17.12 -7.68 9.85
N GLY A 43 -17.71 -6.55 10.19
CA GLY A 43 -18.55 -6.33 11.36
C GLY A 43 -19.31 -5.01 11.26
N PRO A 44 -20.05 -4.61 12.30
CA PRO A 44 -20.87 -3.39 12.28
C PRO A 44 -20.03 -2.12 12.18
N ASP A 45 -18.85 -2.12 12.76
CA ASP A 45 -17.91 -1.00 12.85
C ASP A 45 -16.49 -1.38 12.40
N THR A 46 -16.33 -2.54 11.75
CA THR A 46 -15.02 -3.07 11.32
C THR A 46 -15.01 -3.46 9.86
N ALA A 47 -13.88 -3.20 9.21
CA ALA A 47 -13.68 -3.50 7.80
C ALA A 47 -12.25 -3.97 7.52
N ARG A 48 -12.11 -4.94 6.62
CA ARG A 48 -10.82 -5.45 6.12
C ARG A 48 -10.38 -4.63 4.92
N ILE A 49 -9.19 -4.04 4.97
CA ILE A 49 -8.61 -3.26 3.86
C ILE A 49 -8.29 -4.17 2.67
N CYS A 50 -8.58 -3.72 1.45
CA CYS A 50 -8.51 -4.52 0.22
C CYS A 50 -7.59 -3.95 -0.86
N ASN A 51 -6.90 -2.84 -0.58
CA ASN A 51 -5.86 -2.28 -1.45
C ASN A 51 -4.75 -1.63 -0.61
N VAL A 52 -3.58 -1.48 -1.22
CA VAL A 52 -2.37 -0.97 -0.56
C VAL A 52 -2.46 0.54 -0.29
N PRO A 53 -2.00 1.05 0.88
CA PRO A 53 -1.97 2.49 1.17
C PRO A 53 -0.77 3.22 0.56
N PHE A 54 -1.03 4.38 -0.06
CA PHE A 54 -0.02 5.31 -0.57
C PHE A 54 0.46 6.33 0.47
N LEU A 55 -0.36 6.64 1.48
CA LEU A 55 -0.10 7.73 2.41
C LEU A 55 -0.24 7.33 3.88
N GLN A 56 -1.26 6.52 4.20
CA GLN A 56 -1.53 6.08 5.57
C GLN A 56 -0.44 5.13 6.07
N ASP A 57 0.26 5.53 7.13
CA ASP A 57 1.23 4.69 7.83
C ASP A 57 0.55 3.76 8.86
N GLY A 58 1.22 2.65 9.18
CA GLY A 58 0.78 1.68 10.17
C GLY A 58 -0.41 0.81 9.75
N VAL A 59 -0.80 0.85 8.47
CA VAL A 59 -1.87 0.02 7.89
C VAL A 59 -1.34 -0.69 6.65
N ALA A 60 -1.71 -1.97 6.50
CA ALA A 60 -1.44 -2.76 5.31
C ALA A 60 -2.73 -3.30 4.68
N GLU A 61 -2.66 -3.65 3.40
CA GLU A 61 -3.72 -4.42 2.75
C GLU A 61 -3.96 -5.72 3.53
N GLY A 62 -5.24 -6.03 3.80
CA GLY A 62 -5.65 -7.18 4.60
C GLY A 62 -5.84 -6.87 6.09
N ASP A 63 -5.34 -5.75 6.61
CA ASP A 63 -5.58 -5.35 8.01
C ASP A 63 -7.08 -5.13 8.25
N VAL A 64 -7.55 -5.46 9.45
CA VAL A 64 -8.90 -5.09 9.89
C VAL A 64 -8.79 -3.80 10.70
N VAL A 65 -9.60 -2.81 10.34
CA VAL A 65 -9.69 -1.52 11.02
C VAL A 65 -11.08 -1.31 11.59
N ARG A 66 -11.16 -0.57 12.69
CA ARG A 66 -12.41 0.00 13.20
C ARG A 66 -12.67 1.34 12.51
N PHE A 67 -13.94 1.66 12.28
CA PHE A 67 -14.37 2.95 11.76
C PHE A 67 -15.59 3.51 12.51
N THR A 68 -15.79 4.82 12.44
CA THR A 68 -17.04 5.49 12.79
C THR A 68 -17.72 6.01 11.54
N THR A 69 -19.05 6.06 11.55
CA THR A 69 -19.82 6.64 10.44
C THR A 69 -20.32 8.01 10.85
N THR A 70 -19.98 9.04 10.08
CA THR A 70 -20.48 10.40 10.28
C THR A 70 -21.90 10.55 9.71
N PRO A 71 -22.65 11.60 10.10
CA PRO A 71 -24.03 11.80 9.65
C PRO A 71 -24.20 11.91 8.12
N ASP A 72 -23.15 12.31 7.41
CA ASP A 72 -23.07 12.36 5.93
C ASP A 72 -22.73 11.01 5.29
N GLY A 73 -22.57 9.95 6.08
CA GLY A 73 -22.31 8.58 5.63
C GLY A 73 -20.84 8.25 5.37
N LEU A 74 -19.90 9.17 5.63
CA LEU A 74 -18.48 8.87 5.54
C LEU A 74 -18.03 7.96 6.67
N ARG A 75 -17.17 7.00 6.35
CA ARG A 75 -16.60 6.05 7.32
C ARG A 75 -15.15 6.42 7.59
N TRP A 76 -14.86 6.87 8.80
CA TRP A 76 -13.53 7.29 9.22
C TRP A 76 -12.88 6.22 10.09
N ALA A 77 -11.71 5.74 9.69
CA ALA A 77 -10.95 4.80 10.48
C ALA A 77 -10.57 5.41 11.83
N THR A 78 -10.70 4.63 12.90
CA THR A 78 -10.30 5.02 14.26
C THR A 78 -9.10 4.23 14.78
N GLY A 79 -8.71 3.17 14.08
CA GLY A 79 -7.50 2.42 14.37
C GLY A 79 -7.53 1.01 13.80
N ARG A 80 -6.35 0.40 13.69
CA ARG A 80 -6.22 -1.03 13.35
C ARG A 80 -6.61 -1.88 14.55
N VAL A 81 -7.41 -2.91 14.31
CA VAL A 81 -7.84 -3.89 15.33
C VAL A 81 -7.22 -5.27 15.11
N GLU A 82 -6.86 -5.62 13.88
CA GLU A 82 -6.18 -6.87 13.55
C GLU A 82 -5.14 -6.60 12.45
N ALA A 83 -3.92 -7.08 12.66
CA ALA A 83 -2.86 -7.02 11.65
C ALA A 83 -2.91 -8.27 10.77
N SER A 84 -2.81 -8.06 9.46
CA SER A 84 -2.72 -9.14 8.46
C SER A 84 -1.39 -9.86 8.43
N GLY A 85 -0.35 -9.27 9.04
CA GLY A 85 1.05 -9.68 8.87
C GLY A 85 1.68 -9.16 7.57
N ASN A 86 0.92 -8.49 6.70
CA ASN A 86 1.47 -7.88 5.50
C ASN A 86 2.22 -6.58 5.84
N CYS A 87 3.18 -6.23 4.99
CA CYS A 87 3.85 -4.93 5.02
C CYS A 87 3.40 -4.05 3.85
N THR A 88 3.47 -2.73 4.07
CA THR A 88 3.28 -1.71 3.03
C THR A 88 4.63 -1.11 2.71
N VAL A 89 5.09 -1.24 1.47
CA VAL A 89 6.32 -0.62 0.97
C VAL A 89 5.97 0.36 -0.14
N ARG A 90 6.55 1.55 -0.10
CA ARG A 90 6.35 2.58 -1.13
C ARG A 90 7.68 2.88 -1.80
N VAL A 91 7.72 2.81 -3.12
CA VAL A 91 8.93 2.94 -3.94
C VAL A 91 8.74 4.07 -4.93
N LEU A 92 9.66 5.04 -4.93
CA LEU A 92 9.67 6.15 -5.87
C LEU A 92 10.93 6.03 -6.76
N PRO A 93 10.78 5.72 -8.05
CA PRO A 93 11.93 5.66 -8.94
C PRO A 93 12.57 7.05 -9.10
N LYS A 94 13.90 7.09 -9.08
CA LYS A 94 14.65 8.34 -9.20
C LYS A 94 14.51 8.87 -10.64
N PRO A 95 14.06 10.12 -10.86
CA PRO A 95 13.81 10.64 -12.21
C PRO A 95 14.99 10.57 -13.18
N ARG A 96 16.22 10.67 -12.65
CA ARG A 96 17.49 10.58 -13.42
C ARG A 96 18.26 9.27 -13.15
N GLY A 97 17.62 8.30 -12.49
CA GLY A 97 18.20 7.01 -12.19
C GLY A 97 18.17 6.05 -13.38
N PRO A 98 18.82 4.88 -13.28
CA PRO A 98 18.89 3.90 -14.37
C PRO A 98 17.55 3.38 -14.89
N LEU A 99 16.49 3.44 -14.07
CA LEU A 99 15.14 3.00 -14.45
C LEU A 99 14.27 4.14 -15.01
N GLY A 100 14.75 5.39 -14.96
CA GLY A 100 13.95 6.59 -15.23
C GLY A 100 12.73 6.72 -14.29
N PRO A 101 11.84 7.68 -14.55
CA PRO A 101 10.61 7.87 -13.75
C PRO A 101 9.53 6.84 -14.12
N SER A 102 9.85 5.54 -14.05
CA SER A 102 8.96 4.46 -14.52
C SER A 102 8.47 3.58 -13.38
N ALA A 103 7.19 3.70 -13.05
CA ALA A 103 6.50 2.79 -12.13
C ALA A 103 6.52 1.34 -12.67
N GLN A 104 6.37 1.16 -13.98
CA GLN A 104 6.44 -0.16 -14.60
C GLN A 104 7.81 -0.82 -14.39
N ALA A 105 8.90 -0.05 -14.52
CA ALA A 105 10.24 -0.58 -14.29
C ALA A 105 10.46 -1.04 -12.83
N VAL A 106 9.81 -0.39 -11.87
CA VAL A 106 9.80 -0.85 -10.46
C VAL A 106 9.09 -2.20 -10.36
N PHE A 107 7.89 -2.33 -10.93
CA PHE A 107 7.16 -3.60 -10.95
C PHE A 107 7.98 -4.71 -11.62
N ASP A 108 8.58 -4.44 -12.77
CA ASP A 108 9.37 -5.44 -13.51
C ASP A 108 10.58 -5.93 -12.69
N ARG A 109 11.24 -5.03 -11.94
CA ARG A 109 12.38 -5.38 -11.08
C ARG A 109 11.98 -6.20 -9.86
N LEU A 110 10.77 -6.02 -9.35
CA LEU A 110 10.25 -6.71 -8.17
C LEU A 110 9.33 -7.89 -8.53
N ALA A 111 9.04 -8.10 -9.81
CA ALA A 111 8.21 -9.19 -10.32
C ALA A 111 8.62 -10.59 -9.82
N PRO A 112 9.92 -10.94 -9.64
CA PRO A 112 10.31 -12.24 -9.11
C PRO A 112 9.75 -12.57 -7.72
N PHE A 113 9.35 -11.56 -6.94
CA PHE A 113 8.77 -11.73 -5.61
C PHE A 113 7.23 -11.90 -5.63
N GLY A 114 6.57 -11.71 -6.78
CA GLY A 114 5.12 -11.86 -6.91
C GLY A 114 4.29 -10.92 -6.03
N LEU A 115 4.82 -9.71 -5.75
CA LEU A 115 4.16 -8.74 -4.88
C LEU A 115 2.91 -8.15 -5.54
N GLY A 116 1.89 -7.85 -4.74
CA GLY A 116 0.78 -7.00 -5.15
C GLY A 116 1.18 -5.52 -5.07
N GLY A 117 0.52 -4.65 -5.84
CA GLY A 117 0.73 -3.21 -5.73
C GLY A 117 0.05 -2.39 -6.80
N GLU A 118 0.10 -1.07 -6.62
CA GLU A 118 -0.56 -0.09 -7.47
C GLU A 118 0.35 1.13 -7.70
N PRO A 119 0.38 1.71 -8.92
CA PRO A 119 1.02 3.00 -9.16
C PRO A 119 0.09 4.14 -8.71
N PHE A 120 0.67 5.22 -8.18
CA PHE A 120 -0.06 6.40 -7.73
C PHE A 120 -0.64 7.20 -8.90
N SER A 121 0.23 7.72 -9.77
CA SER A 121 -0.17 8.41 -11.00
C SER A 121 0.95 8.35 -12.06
N LYS A 122 0.70 8.90 -13.26
CA LYS A 122 1.73 8.99 -14.31
C LYS A 122 2.75 10.10 -14.02
N GLU A 123 2.29 11.18 -13.39
CA GLU A 123 3.07 12.38 -13.08
C GLU A 123 3.98 12.16 -11.86
N LEU A 124 3.52 11.36 -10.90
CA LEU A 124 4.30 10.89 -9.76
C LEU A 124 4.32 9.35 -9.78
N PRO A 125 5.40 8.72 -10.30
CA PRO A 125 5.49 7.27 -10.49
C PRO A 125 5.77 6.51 -9.18
N LEU A 126 5.21 6.99 -8.06
CA LEU A 126 5.22 6.30 -6.78
C LEU A 126 4.46 4.98 -6.91
N VAL A 127 5.05 3.90 -6.42
CA VAL A 127 4.45 2.57 -6.39
C VAL A 127 4.26 2.16 -4.94
N ALA A 128 3.03 1.82 -4.56
CA ALA A 128 2.75 1.18 -3.29
C ALA A 128 2.64 -0.34 -3.51
N LEU A 129 3.30 -1.11 -2.65
CA LEU A 129 3.42 -2.56 -2.73
C LEU A 129 2.93 -3.20 -1.45
N THR A 130 2.12 -4.24 -1.59
CA THR A 130 1.78 -5.17 -0.51
C THR A 130 2.83 -6.27 -0.52
N VAL A 131 3.62 -6.36 0.55
CA VAL A 131 4.53 -7.48 0.80
C VAL A 131 3.80 -8.48 1.70
N PRO A 132 3.39 -9.66 1.21
CA PRO A 132 2.67 -10.62 2.01
C PRO A 132 3.51 -11.15 3.18
N ALA A 133 2.86 -11.51 4.29
CA ALA A 133 3.51 -12.16 5.44
C ALA A 133 4.26 -13.46 5.06
N SER A 134 3.81 -14.12 3.99
CA SER A 134 4.38 -15.37 3.46
C SER A 134 5.55 -15.15 2.48
N ALA A 135 5.88 -13.92 2.13
CA ALA A 135 6.98 -13.62 1.23
C ALA A 135 8.35 -13.83 1.92
N ASP A 136 9.40 -14.03 1.13
CA ASP A 136 10.78 -13.98 1.60
C ASP A 136 11.16 -12.52 1.90
N LEU A 137 10.88 -12.09 3.13
CA LEU A 137 11.08 -10.70 3.57
C LEU A 137 12.55 -10.26 3.45
N SER A 138 13.50 -11.14 3.78
CA SER A 138 14.93 -10.83 3.69
C SER A 138 15.35 -10.58 2.24
N SER A 139 14.92 -11.43 1.31
CA SER A 139 15.24 -11.24 -0.11
C SER A 139 14.56 -9.99 -0.71
N VAL A 140 13.31 -9.71 -0.34
CA VAL A 140 12.60 -8.48 -0.76
C VAL A 140 13.33 -7.24 -0.24
N LYS A 141 13.67 -7.20 1.05
CA LYS A 141 14.39 -6.10 1.69
C LYS A 141 15.77 -5.89 1.07
N ALA A 142 16.50 -6.97 0.81
CA ALA A 142 17.80 -6.90 0.14
C ALA A 142 17.70 -6.32 -1.28
N ALA A 143 16.64 -6.66 -2.04
CA ALA A 143 16.41 -6.09 -3.37
C ALA A 143 16.08 -4.59 -3.31
N LEU A 144 15.26 -4.16 -2.36
CA LEU A 144 14.92 -2.75 -2.16
C LEU A 144 16.15 -1.92 -1.81
N LEU A 145 16.96 -2.40 -0.86
CA LEU A 145 18.22 -1.76 -0.44
C LEU A 145 19.22 -1.69 -1.59
N ARG A 146 19.37 -2.77 -2.37
CA ARG A 146 20.24 -2.79 -3.55
C ARG A 146 19.80 -1.75 -4.58
N GLY A 147 18.51 -1.71 -4.92
CA GLY A 147 18.00 -0.75 -5.89
C GLY A 147 18.16 0.70 -5.42
N GLU A 148 18.06 0.96 -4.12
CA GLU A 148 18.36 2.29 -3.57
C GLU A 148 19.85 2.65 -3.72
N ALA A 149 20.75 1.73 -3.36
CA ALA A 149 22.20 1.89 -3.46
C ALA A 149 22.68 2.05 -4.91
N GLU A 150 22.06 1.35 -5.86
CA GLU A 150 22.33 1.46 -7.30
C GLU A 150 21.65 2.68 -7.94
N GLY A 151 20.93 3.50 -7.16
CA GLY A 151 20.33 4.74 -7.64
C GLY A 151 19.07 4.54 -8.49
N TRP A 152 18.41 3.38 -8.41
CA TRP A 152 17.18 3.10 -9.15
C TRP A 152 15.99 3.84 -8.54
N TRP A 153 15.89 3.86 -7.22
CA TRP A 153 14.77 4.45 -6.48
C TRP A 153 15.19 4.97 -5.10
N THR A 154 14.24 5.57 -4.41
CA THR A 154 14.17 5.65 -2.94
C THR A 154 12.96 4.84 -2.49
N PHE A 155 12.98 4.28 -1.30
CA PHE A 155 11.81 3.57 -0.77
C PHE A 155 11.57 3.88 0.71
N GLU A 156 10.33 3.67 1.14
CA GLU A 156 9.95 3.71 2.55
C GLU A 156 9.04 2.54 2.89
N VAL A 157 8.97 2.21 4.18
CA VAL A 157 8.09 1.15 4.70
C VAL A 157 6.98 1.82 5.51
N GLY A 158 5.80 1.95 4.89
CA GLY A 158 4.63 2.58 5.50
C GLY A 158 3.99 1.71 6.58
N CYS A 159 4.13 0.40 6.51
CA CYS A 159 3.71 -0.53 7.57
C CYS A 159 4.72 -1.67 7.66
N ALA A 160 5.39 -1.80 8.79
CA ALA A 160 6.38 -2.84 9.07
C ALA A 160 5.88 -3.77 10.18
N THR A 161 6.07 -5.07 10.01
CA THR A 161 5.92 -6.05 11.10
C THR A 161 7.23 -6.24 11.85
N ASP A 162 7.23 -7.01 12.93
CA ASP A 162 8.46 -7.34 13.65
C ASP A 162 9.34 -8.32 12.86
N GLU A 163 8.73 -9.21 12.08
CA GLU A 163 9.43 -10.09 11.13
C GLU A 163 10.17 -9.27 10.08
N TRP A 164 9.55 -8.21 9.53
CA TRP A 164 10.21 -7.29 8.60
C TRP A 164 11.43 -6.58 9.21
N LYS A 165 11.31 -6.18 10.49
CA LYS A 165 12.41 -5.52 11.20
C LYS A 165 13.57 -6.48 11.47
N ALA A 166 13.26 -7.73 11.78
CA ALA A 166 14.24 -8.78 12.07
C ALA A 166 14.93 -9.35 10.81
N ALA A 167 14.30 -9.19 9.63
CA ALA A 167 14.78 -9.71 8.35
C ALA A 167 15.96 -8.96 7.72
#